data_AF-A0A2A5B5P4-F1
#
_entry.id   AF-A0A2A5B5P4-F1
#
_cell.length_a   1.000
_cell.length_b   1.000
_cell.length_c   1.000
_cell.angle_alpha   90.00
_cell.angle_beta   90.00
_cell.angle_gamma   90.00
#
_symmetry.space_group_name_H-M   'P 1'
#
loop_
_entity.id
_entity.type
_entity.pdbx_description
1 polymer ?
#
loop_
_entity_poly.entity_id
_entity_poly.type
_entity_poly.pdbx_seq_one_letter_code
_entity_poly.pdbx_strand_id
1 'polypeptide(L)'
;MACPYEGEVEINTYEESVKIDKKLIDEWVSFNEEGGREELSISKLARSVFQVYHKQYGKGNKLESRESYRAYASEVGNYDIFNIESKDGKYLFSKYGWTGKNEFYIQFIDADYMEKKFKVDTVTTENLRAFITENVNKEAMYGDKLEFYRKGSPEYDKVRMFMRKSGF
;
A
#
# COMPACT_ATOMS: atom_id res chain seq x y z
N MET A 1 -10.40 3.14 -13.69
CA MET A 1 -9.44 2.07 -14.04
C MET A 1 -9.30 1.21 -12.79
N ALA A 2 -9.80 -0.03 -12.82
CA ALA A 2 -9.59 -0.97 -11.73
C ALA A 2 -8.11 -1.39 -11.76
N CYS A 3 -7.42 -1.19 -10.63
CA CYS A 3 -6.00 -1.43 -10.50
C CYS A 3 -5.69 -2.93 -10.66
N PRO A 4 -4.50 -3.28 -11.16
CA PRO A 4 -4.29 -4.57 -11.76
C PRO A 4 -3.81 -5.57 -10.67
N TYR A 5 -4.26 -6.84 -10.78
CA TYR A 5 -4.24 -7.93 -9.77
C TYR A 5 -4.83 -7.59 -8.39
N GLU A 6 -6.16 -7.53 -8.32
CA GLU A 6 -6.90 -7.86 -7.10
C GLU A 6 -6.99 -9.38 -6.99
N GLY A 7 -6.24 -9.98 -6.06
CA GLY A 7 -6.31 -11.42 -5.79
C GLY A 7 -7.55 -11.79 -4.97
N GLU A 8 -8.10 -12.98 -5.16
CA GLU A 8 -9.16 -13.54 -4.29
C GLU A 8 -8.58 -14.30 -3.09
N VAL A 9 -7.26 -14.38 -3.01
CA VAL A 9 -6.53 -15.23 -2.07
C VAL A 9 -5.47 -14.39 -1.34
N GLU A 10 -5.42 -14.51 -0.02
CA GLU A 10 -4.39 -13.88 0.84
C GLU A 10 -3.10 -14.71 0.91
N ILE A 11 -1.97 -14.06 1.26
CA ILE A 11 -0.65 -14.70 1.43
C ILE A 11 -0.53 -15.44 2.78
N ASN A 12 -1.29 -15.01 3.78
CA ASN A 12 -1.41 -15.60 5.11
C ASN A 12 -2.75 -15.18 5.74
N THR A 13 -3.19 -15.84 6.81
CA THR A 13 -4.38 -15.38 7.54
C THR A 13 -4.05 -14.25 8.53
N TYR A 14 -5.08 -13.63 9.12
CA TYR A 14 -4.90 -12.67 10.21
C TYR A 14 -4.15 -13.25 11.42
N GLU A 15 -4.39 -14.51 11.78
CA GLU A 15 -3.77 -15.17 12.93
C GLU A 15 -2.26 -15.37 12.71
N GLU A 16 -1.87 -15.61 11.47
CA GLU A 16 -0.49 -15.80 11.04
C GLU A 16 0.24 -14.48 10.78
N SER A 17 -0.47 -13.35 10.87
CA SER A 17 0.10 -12.05 10.53
C SER A 17 1.12 -11.53 11.54
N VAL A 18 2.24 -11.07 11.00
CA VAL A 18 3.35 -10.56 11.79
C VAL A 18 3.04 -9.17 12.33
N LYS A 19 3.69 -8.80 13.43
CA LYS A 19 3.52 -7.47 14.01
C LYS A 19 4.20 -6.43 13.13
N ILE A 20 3.43 -5.43 12.75
CA ILE A 20 3.91 -4.32 11.93
C ILE A 20 4.33 -3.15 12.82
N ASP A 21 5.20 -2.27 12.30
CA ASP A 21 5.60 -1.05 12.98
C ASP A 21 4.38 -0.17 13.33
N LYS A 22 4.17 0.03 14.64
CA LYS A 22 3.11 0.89 15.18
C LYS A 22 3.24 2.34 14.74
N LYS A 23 4.42 2.79 14.29
CA LYS A 23 4.61 4.15 13.77
C LYS A 23 3.75 4.45 12.55
N LEU A 24 3.25 3.44 11.83
CA LEU A 24 2.29 3.61 10.73
C LEU A 24 0.93 4.12 11.20
N ILE A 25 0.56 3.95 12.48
CA ILE A 25 -0.71 4.43 13.02
C ILE A 25 -0.69 5.96 13.10
N ASP A 26 -1.28 6.63 12.11
CA ASP A 26 -1.49 8.08 12.05
C ASP A 26 -2.30 8.46 10.78
N GLU A 27 -2.40 9.77 10.54
CA GLU A 27 -2.79 10.36 9.27
C GLU A 27 -1.58 10.64 8.37
N TRP A 28 -1.69 10.25 7.10
CA TRP A 28 -0.64 10.33 6.10
C TRP A 28 -1.17 10.94 4.82
N VAL A 29 -0.31 11.66 4.11
CA VAL A 29 -0.66 12.33 2.86
C VAL A 29 0.37 12.03 1.79
N SER A 30 -0.07 11.59 0.62
CA SER A 30 0.73 11.53 -0.60
C SER A 30 0.25 12.60 -1.57
N PHE A 31 1.16 13.20 -2.34
CA PHE A 31 0.83 14.18 -3.36
C PHE A 31 1.19 13.59 -4.73
N ASN A 32 0.29 13.72 -5.70
CA ASN A 32 0.59 13.36 -7.07
C ASN A 32 1.00 14.59 -7.89
N GLU A 33 1.74 14.38 -8.97
CA GLU A 33 2.26 15.47 -9.82
C GLU A 33 1.15 16.24 -10.54
N GLU A 34 -0.03 15.64 -10.70
CA GLU A 34 -1.16 16.18 -11.47
C GLU A 34 -2.08 17.14 -10.67
N GLY A 35 -1.79 17.41 -9.40
CA GLY A 35 -2.61 18.32 -8.61
C GLY A 35 -3.63 17.66 -7.67
N GLY A 36 -3.51 16.36 -7.47
CA GLY A 36 -4.27 15.53 -6.54
C GLY A 36 -3.44 15.00 -5.37
N ARG A 37 -4.13 14.40 -4.41
CA ARG A 37 -3.50 13.87 -3.19
C ARG A 37 -4.28 12.69 -2.63
N GLU A 38 -3.56 11.80 -1.97
CA GLU A 38 -4.15 10.71 -1.21
C GLU A 38 -4.01 11.01 0.28
N GLU A 39 -5.08 10.81 1.05
CA GLU A 39 -5.02 10.83 2.51
C GLU A 39 -5.32 9.43 3.06
N LEU A 40 -4.41 8.90 3.86
CA LEU A 40 -4.61 7.68 4.63
C LEU A 40 -4.81 8.02 6.11
N SER A 41 -5.79 7.40 6.74
CA SER A 41 -5.89 7.33 8.20
C SER A 41 -5.76 5.87 8.61
N ILE A 42 -4.68 5.56 9.31
CA ILE A 42 -4.31 4.20 9.69
C ILE A 42 -4.49 4.05 11.19
N SER A 43 -5.26 3.04 11.60
CA SER A 43 -5.57 2.77 12.99
C SER A 43 -5.45 1.28 13.31
N LYS A 44 -5.19 0.96 14.58
CA LYS A 44 -5.14 -0.44 15.02
C LYS A 44 -6.56 -1.02 15.09
N LEU A 45 -6.79 -2.13 14.40
CA LEU A 45 -8.05 -2.88 14.46
C LEU A 45 -7.93 -4.09 15.40
N ALA A 46 -6.88 -4.90 15.22
CA ALA A 46 -6.60 -6.09 16.02
C ALA A 46 -5.09 -6.17 16.35
N ARG A 47 -4.61 -7.31 16.86
CA ARG A 47 -3.21 -7.47 17.30
C ARG A 47 -2.20 -7.11 16.20
N SER A 48 -2.41 -7.62 14.99
CA SER A 48 -1.52 -7.47 13.84
C SER A 48 -2.25 -6.94 12.59
N VAL A 49 -3.49 -6.47 12.76
CA VAL A 49 -4.34 -5.95 11.67
C VAL A 49 -4.62 -4.47 11.88
N PHE A 50 -4.44 -3.69 10.83
CA PHE A 50 -4.77 -2.27 10.77
C PHE A 50 -6.04 -2.03 9.96
N GLN A 51 -6.81 -1.04 10.38
CA GLN A 51 -7.86 -0.43 9.58
C GLN A 51 -7.27 0.78 8.88
N VAL A 52 -7.38 0.81 7.56
CA VAL A 52 -6.94 1.92 6.71
C VAL A 52 -8.19 2.59 6.15
N TYR A 53 -8.30 3.91 6.30
CA TYR A 53 -9.26 4.73 5.57
C TYR A 53 -8.52 5.55 4.54
N HIS A 54 -8.94 5.46 3.28
CA HIS A 54 -8.30 6.12 2.16
C HIS A 54 -9.25 7.12 1.53
N LYS A 55 -8.77 8.34 1.30
CA LYS A 55 -9.47 9.36 0.50
C LYS A 55 -8.57 9.77 -0.65
N GLN A 56 -9.11 9.76 -1.86
CA GLN A 56 -8.42 10.31 -3.03
C GLN A 56 -9.05 11.63 -3.42
N TYR A 57 -8.18 12.62 -3.63
CA TYR A 57 -8.55 13.94 -4.10
C TYR A 57 -7.91 14.16 -5.46
N GLY A 58 -8.73 14.52 -6.45
CA GLY A 58 -8.25 14.93 -7.76
C GLY A 58 -7.92 16.41 -7.81
N LYS A 59 -7.82 16.93 -9.03
CA LYS A 59 -7.50 18.34 -9.31
C LYS A 59 -8.46 19.30 -8.60
N GLY A 60 -7.91 20.38 -8.05
CA GLY A 60 -8.67 21.39 -7.30
C GLY A 60 -9.18 20.89 -5.94
N ASN A 61 -8.55 19.84 -5.39
CA ASN A 61 -8.90 19.24 -4.10
C ASN A 61 -10.33 18.71 -4.03
N LYS A 62 -10.88 18.28 -5.18
CA LYS A 62 -12.17 17.61 -5.25
C LYS A 62 -12.02 16.18 -4.74
N LEU A 63 -12.84 15.78 -3.78
CA LEU A 63 -12.90 14.39 -3.32
C LEU A 63 -13.46 13.50 -4.45
N GLU A 64 -12.72 12.46 -4.84
CA GLU A 64 -13.09 11.54 -5.91
C GLU A 64 -13.52 10.17 -5.38
N SER A 65 -12.84 9.66 -4.36
CA SER A 65 -13.16 8.36 -3.77
C SER A 65 -12.93 8.34 -2.26
N ARG A 66 -13.61 7.40 -1.59
CA ARG A 66 -13.40 7.09 -0.18
C ARG A 66 -13.55 5.60 0.05
N GLU A 67 -12.43 4.97 0.37
CA GLU A 67 -12.35 3.55 0.58
C GLU A 67 -11.89 3.21 2.00
N SER A 68 -12.07 1.95 2.38
CA SER A 68 -11.51 1.44 3.61
C SER A 68 -11.04 0.01 3.44
N TYR A 69 -9.87 -0.28 3.99
CA TYR A 69 -9.19 -1.56 3.83
C TYR A 69 -8.76 -2.12 5.17
N ARG A 70 -8.54 -3.42 5.23
CA ARG A 70 -7.74 -4.03 6.29
C ARG A 70 -6.35 -4.32 5.76
N ALA A 71 -5.33 -4.01 6.56
CA ALA A 71 -3.94 -4.25 6.19
C ALA A 71 -3.24 -5.07 7.28
N TYR A 72 -2.54 -6.12 6.88
CA TYR A 72 -1.80 -7.00 7.76
C TYR A 72 -0.62 -7.62 7.00
N ALA A 73 0.48 -7.91 7.68
CA ALA A 73 1.72 -8.29 7.04
C ALA A 73 1.96 -9.81 7.06
N SER A 74 2.53 -10.27 5.96
CA SER A 74 3.17 -11.56 5.80
C SER A 74 4.68 -11.39 5.78
N GLU A 75 5.40 -12.15 6.60
CA GLU A 75 6.83 -12.35 6.38
C GLU A 75 7.02 -13.26 5.16
N VAL A 76 7.74 -12.77 4.15
CA VAL A 76 8.05 -13.47 2.91
C VAL A 76 9.55 -13.34 2.63
N GLY A 77 10.30 -14.39 2.94
CA GLY A 77 11.76 -14.32 2.98
C GLY A 77 12.21 -13.33 4.05
N ASN A 78 12.94 -12.27 3.65
CA ASN A 78 13.40 -11.22 4.55
C ASN A 78 12.56 -9.92 4.44
N TYR A 79 11.37 -9.99 3.85
CA TYR A 79 10.53 -8.83 3.56
C TYR A 79 9.15 -8.99 4.16
N ASP A 80 8.59 -7.89 4.67
CA ASP A 80 7.19 -7.80 5.06
C ASP A 80 6.36 -7.34 3.85
N ILE A 81 5.41 -8.19 3.44
CA ILE A 81 4.43 -7.89 2.40
C ILE A 81 3.06 -7.70 3.05
N PHE A 82 2.44 -6.54 2.84
CA PHE A 82 1.05 -6.32 3.23
C PHE A 82 0.11 -7.08 2.33
N ASN A 83 -0.84 -7.78 2.94
CA ASN A 83 -2.14 -8.05 2.37
C ASN A 83 -3.02 -6.83 2.66
N ILE A 84 -3.54 -6.19 1.61
CA ILE A 84 -4.46 -5.06 1.69
C ILE A 84 -5.82 -5.55 1.17
N GLU A 85 -6.69 -5.85 2.10
CA GLU A 85 -8.01 -6.42 1.86
C GLU A 85 -9.04 -5.31 1.65
N SER A 86 -9.76 -5.36 0.53
CA SER A 86 -10.92 -4.53 0.23
C SER A 86 -12.18 -5.08 0.88
N LYS A 87 -13.26 -4.28 0.91
CA LYS A 87 -14.56 -4.73 1.44
C LYS A 87 -15.17 -5.89 0.65
N ASP A 88 -14.75 -6.06 -0.60
CA ASP A 88 -15.25 -7.11 -1.49
C ASP A 88 -14.47 -8.42 -1.32
N GLY A 89 -13.60 -8.51 -0.30
CA GLY A 89 -12.81 -9.71 0.00
C GLY A 89 -11.65 -9.94 -0.97
N LYS A 90 -11.22 -8.88 -1.67
CA LYS A 90 -10.10 -8.94 -2.59
C LYS A 90 -8.84 -8.34 -1.99
N TYR A 91 -7.69 -8.81 -2.45
CA TYR A 91 -6.39 -8.47 -1.89
C TYR A 91 -5.49 -7.77 -2.91
N LEU A 92 -4.92 -6.65 -2.48
CA LEU A 92 -3.74 -6.07 -3.09
C LEU A 92 -2.52 -6.37 -2.21
N PHE A 93 -1.35 -6.41 -2.83
CA PHE A 93 -0.12 -6.73 -2.14
C PHE A 93 0.89 -5.60 -2.30
N SER A 94 1.55 -5.21 -1.22
CA SER A 94 2.56 -4.18 -1.27
C SER A 94 3.68 -4.43 -0.28
N LYS A 95 4.87 -3.94 -0.60
CA LYS A 95 5.90 -3.70 0.43
C LYS A 95 5.81 -2.24 0.87
N TYR A 96 6.31 -1.97 2.07
CA TYR A 96 6.50 -0.62 2.55
C TYR A 96 7.93 -0.44 3.07
N GLY A 97 8.37 0.81 3.16
CA GLY A 97 9.66 1.14 3.75
C GLY A 97 9.70 2.56 4.28
N TRP A 98 10.50 2.80 5.31
CA TRP A 98 10.70 4.13 5.88
C TRP A 98 11.81 4.87 5.14
N THR A 99 11.53 6.08 4.68
CA THR A 99 12.53 7.02 4.14
C THR A 99 12.93 8.08 5.17
N GLY A 100 12.12 8.24 6.22
CA GLY A 100 12.38 9.13 7.33
C GLY A 100 11.48 8.82 8.53
N LYS A 101 11.59 9.63 9.60
CA LYS A 101 10.74 9.48 10.79
C LYS A 101 9.25 9.73 10.50
N ASN A 102 8.97 10.63 9.57
CA ASN A 102 7.64 11.08 9.19
C ASN A 102 7.33 10.78 7.72
N GLU A 103 8.07 9.83 7.13
CA GLU A 103 8.02 9.55 5.70
C GLU A 103 8.18 8.05 5.47
N PHE A 104 7.21 7.47 4.78
CA PHE A 104 7.31 6.10 4.31
C PHE A 104 6.84 6.03 2.86
N TYR A 105 7.22 4.98 2.16
CA TYR A 105 6.67 4.67 0.85
C TYR A 105 5.94 3.34 0.88
N ILE A 106 4.99 3.18 -0.04
CA ILE A 106 4.45 1.87 -0.43
C ILE A 106 4.83 1.61 -1.89
N GLN A 107 5.04 0.34 -2.22
CA GLN A 107 5.14 -0.14 -3.58
C GLN A 107 4.28 -1.38 -3.72
N PHE A 108 3.26 -1.27 -4.58
CA PHE A 108 2.41 -2.41 -4.90
C PHE A 108 3.18 -3.41 -5.76
N ILE A 109 2.83 -4.69 -5.61
CA ILE A 109 3.22 -5.71 -6.59
C ILE A 109 2.62 -5.30 -7.93
N ASP A 110 3.47 -5.20 -8.94
CA ASP A 110 3.10 -4.82 -10.29
C ASP A 110 2.27 -5.94 -10.92
N ALA A 111 1.12 -5.57 -11.44
CA ALA A 111 0.19 -6.55 -11.96
C ALA A 111 0.55 -7.04 -13.35
N ASP A 112 1.18 -6.18 -14.15
CA ASP A 112 1.69 -6.52 -15.46
C ASP A 112 2.77 -7.62 -15.30
N TYR A 113 3.59 -7.50 -14.26
CA TYR A 113 4.54 -8.51 -13.83
C TYR A 113 3.84 -9.80 -13.41
N MET A 114 2.84 -9.71 -12.52
CA MET A 114 2.04 -10.87 -12.08
C MET A 114 1.40 -11.58 -13.28
N GLU A 115 0.69 -10.86 -14.13
CA GLU A 115 0.01 -11.41 -15.30
C GLU A 115 1.00 -12.11 -16.23
N LYS A 116 2.19 -11.53 -16.47
CA LYS A 116 3.19 -12.12 -17.38
C LYS A 116 3.91 -13.33 -16.77
N LYS A 117 4.10 -13.37 -15.45
CA LYS A 117 5.02 -14.32 -14.79
C LYS A 117 4.34 -15.37 -13.93
N PHE A 118 3.18 -15.08 -13.35
CA PHE A 118 2.45 -16.00 -12.48
C PHE A 118 1.37 -16.73 -13.29
N LYS A 119 1.77 -17.84 -13.91
CA LYS A 119 0.90 -18.66 -14.78
C LYS A 119 0.54 -19.95 -14.06
N VAL A 120 -0.68 -20.00 -13.52
CA VAL A 120 -1.25 -21.15 -12.82
C VAL A 120 -2.71 -21.35 -13.23
N ASP A 121 -3.18 -22.59 -13.24
CA ASP A 121 -4.58 -22.91 -13.60
C ASP A 121 -5.56 -22.49 -12.49
N THR A 122 -5.10 -22.51 -11.24
CA THR A 122 -5.88 -22.09 -10.07
C THR A 122 -4.96 -21.42 -9.07
N VAL A 123 -5.34 -20.23 -8.60
CA VAL A 123 -4.59 -19.50 -7.60
C VAL A 123 -4.89 -20.07 -6.22
N THR A 124 -3.84 -20.40 -5.46
CA THR A 124 -3.92 -20.86 -4.07
C THR A 124 -2.95 -20.04 -3.23
N THR A 125 -3.14 -20.01 -1.91
CA THR A 125 -2.22 -19.28 -1.01
C THR A 125 -0.81 -19.82 -1.14
N GLU A 126 -0.67 -21.15 -1.27
CA GLU A 126 0.62 -21.81 -1.42
C GLU A 126 1.38 -21.36 -2.68
N ASN A 127 0.74 -21.41 -3.86
CA ASN A 127 1.41 -21.05 -5.10
C ASN A 127 1.66 -19.55 -5.23
N LEU A 128 0.75 -18.71 -4.72
CA LEU A 128 0.93 -17.26 -4.67
C LEU A 128 2.10 -16.89 -3.75
N ARG A 129 2.14 -17.47 -2.54
CA ARG A 129 3.21 -17.22 -1.58
C ARG A 129 4.56 -17.69 -2.10
N ALA A 130 4.63 -18.87 -2.74
CA ALA A 130 5.85 -19.36 -3.36
C ALA A 130 6.34 -18.40 -4.45
N PHE A 131 5.44 -17.98 -5.35
CA PHE A 131 5.78 -17.03 -6.41
C PHE A 131 6.30 -15.70 -5.86
N ILE A 132 5.62 -15.12 -4.86
CA ILE A 132 6.05 -13.87 -4.24
C ILE A 132 7.43 -14.07 -3.59
N THR A 133 7.64 -15.17 -2.87
CA THR A 133 8.93 -15.48 -2.21
C THR A 133 10.09 -15.51 -3.20
N GLU A 134 9.90 -16.12 -4.38
CA GLU A 134 10.93 -16.23 -5.41
C GLU A 134 11.26 -14.90 -6.12
N ASN A 135 10.36 -13.91 -6.01
CA ASN A 135 10.46 -12.66 -6.78
C ASN A 135 10.57 -11.42 -5.90
N VAL A 136 10.42 -11.53 -4.57
CA VAL A 136 10.34 -10.41 -3.61
C VAL A 136 11.55 -9.48 -3.62
N ASN A 137 12.71 -9.96 -4.07
CA ASN A 137 13.93 -9.17 -4.20
C ASN A 137 14.11 -8.51 -5.58
N LYS A 138 13.23 -8.79 -6.56
CA LYS A 138 13.31 -8.26 -7.91
C LYS A 138 12.59 -6.92 -7.97
N GLU A 139 13.31 -5.86 -8.34
CA GLU A 139 12.70 -4.52 -8.45
C GLU A 139 11.54 -4.49 -9.45
N ALA A 140 11.67 -5.23 -10.56
CA ALA A 140 10.62 -5.35 -11.59
C ALA A 140 9.30 -5.98 -11.09
N MET A 141 9.30 -6.62 -9.92
CA MET A 141 8.06 -7.12 -9.31
C MET A 141 7.18 -6.01 -8.76
N TYR A 142 7.73 -4.81 -8.57
CA TYR A 142 7.06 -3.71 -7.89
C TYR A 142 6.82 -2.56 -8.85
N GLY A 143 5.67 -1.91 -8.70
CA GLY A 143 5.37 -0.64 -9.36
C GLY A 143 6.11 0.54 -8.71
N ASP A 144 5.69 1.74 -9.10
CA ASP A 144 6.26 2.98 -8.61
C ASP A 144 6.05 3.18 -7.10
N LYS A 145 6.97 3.94 -6.49
CA LYS A 145 6.89 4.34 -5.09
C LYS A 145 5.83 5.41 -4.92
N LEU A 146 4.90 5.17 -4.00
CA LEU A 146 4.01 6.20 -3.50
C LEU A 146 4.53 6.65 -2.14
N GLU A 147 5.06 7.87 -2.08
CA GLU A 147 5.56 8.47 -0.85
C GLU A 147 4.44 9.10 -0.03
N PHE A 148 4.47 8.84 1.28
CA PHE A 148 3.51 9.33 2.25
C PHE A 148 4.22 10.10 3.36
N TYR A 149 3.72 11.30 3.63
CA TYR A 149 4.22 12.21 4.66
C TYR A 149 3.22 12.29 5.81
N ARG A 150 3.70 12.20 7.05
CA ARG A 150 2.82 12.31 8.24
C ARG A 150 2.17 13.68 8.26
N LYS A 151 0.84 13.72 8.33
CA LYS A 151 0.07 14.97 8.22
C LYS A 151 0.46 15.93 9.35
N GLY A 152 0.77 17.18 9.00
CA GLY A 152 1.22 18.21 9.95
C GLY A 152 2.68 18.09 10.41
N SER A 153 3.47 17.18 9.84
CA SER A 153 4.92 17.14 10.07
C SER A 153 5.66 18.23 9.28
N PRO A 154 6.90 18.59 9.68
CA PRO A 154 7.75 19.49 8.89
C PRO A 154 7.98 19.01 7.45
N GLU A 155 8.10 17.69 7.26
CA GLU A 155 8.27 17.04 5.95
C GLU A 155 7.02 17.26 5.07
N TYR A 156 5.83 16.99 5.62
CA TYR A 156 4.56 17.28 4.98
C TYR A 156 4.42 18.76 4.59
N ASP A 157 4.75 19.69 5.50
CA ASP A 157 4.62 21.11 5.24
C ASP A 157 5.55 21.58 4.11
N LYS A 158 6.78 21.05 4.04
CA LYS A 158 7.72 21.33 2.96
C LYS A 158 7.17 20.90 1.61
N VAL A 159 6.70 19.66 1.50
CA VAL A 159 6.15 19.12 0.25
C VAL A 159 4.89 19.87 -0.15
N ARG A 160 3.97 20.10 0.79
CA ARG A 160 2.75 20.90 0.54
C ARG A 160 3.08 22.30 0.02
N MET A 161 4.07 22.98 0.59
CA MET A 161 4.50 24.30 0.12
C MET A 161 5.11 24.25 -1.27
N PHE A 162 5.90 23.22 -1.58
CA PHE A 162 6.44 23.00 -2.91
C PHE A 162 5.32 22.79 -3.94
N MET A 163 4.38 21.88 -3.67
CA MET A 163 3.24 21.62 -4.56
C MET A 163 2.42 22.89 -4.81
N ARG A 164 2.12 23.67 -3.76
CA ARG A 164 1.40 24.96 -3.90
C ARG A 164 2.15 25.97 -4.78
N LYS A 165 3.49 26.02 -4.73
CA LYS A 165 4.28 26.90 -5.59
C LYS A 165 4.27 26.44 -7.06
N SER A 166 4.12 25.14 -7.29
CA SER A 166 4.05 24.54 -8.63
C SER A 166 2.66 24.65 -9.28
N GLY A 167 1.70 25.32 -8.63
CA GLY A 167 0.36 25.55 -9.19
C GLY A 167 -0.69 24.51 -8.82
N PHE A 168 -0.43 23.70 -7.79
CA PHE A 168 -1.42 22.86 -7.11
C PHE A 168 -2.50 23.71 -6.42
#